data_AF-A0A6P0S0N1-F1
#
_entry.id   AF-A0A6P0S0N1-F1
#
_cell.length_a   1.000
_cell.length_b   1.000
_cell.length_c   1.000
_cell.angle_alpha   90.00
_cell.angle_beta   90.00
_cell.angle_gamma   90.00
#
_symmetry.space_group_name_H-M   'P 1'
#
loop_
_entity.id
_entity.type
_entity.pdbx_description
1 polymer ?
#
loop_
_entity_poly.entity_id
_entity_poly.type
_entity_poly.pdbx_seq_one_letter_code
_entity_poly.pdbx_strand_id
1 'polypeptide(L)'
;MSNSLWKNPSNLIIGATFILLGTAAPSAATTLTGFQTVGSDMAGMQITVNFFDGTSQTSSWLPTGGESGGAFGTGWSLTQSGNTFGSFNNPWSFNYTGTNTVAALIIDTIPGNTVFDILPDLNGPFQTPGSADGWHFQTVFGVGPTRAPEYSVPIDISRGDLFGRLSLFWDTGFRGLMGFLADTDSGTAFDPVQPRNPPPPPPPPPPPPPPPPPPPPPPPPPPPPPPPPPPPPPPPPHTLFPTSPLPP
;
A
#
# COMPACT_ATOMS: atom_id res chain seq x y z
N MET A 1 10.42 7.57 69.79
CA MET A 1 10.61 7.58 68.33
C MET A 1 9.36 7.01 67.70
N SER A 2 8.93 7.58 66.57
CA SER A 2 7.56 7.70 66.10
C SER A 2 6.82 6.42 65.68
N ASN A 3 5.50 6.48 65.87
CA ASN A 3 4.42 5.61 65.39
C ASN A 3 4.43 5.35 63.87
N SER A 4 3.85 4.21 63.46
CA SER A 4 2.72 4.05 62.50
C SER A 4 2.82 2.66 61.86
N LEU A 5 2.04 1.63 62.20
CA LEU A 5 0.60 1.42 61.97
C LEU A 5 0.14 1.71 60.51
N TRP A 6 -0.17 0.62 59.80
CA TRP A 6 -1.29 0.38 58.85
C TRP A 6 -0.98 -0.03 57.40
N LYS A 7 -1.42 -1.28 57.14
CA LYS A 7 -2.28 -1.77 56.04
C LYS A 7 -1.71 -2.02 54.64
N ASN A 8 -1.85 -3.31 54.27
CA ASN A 8 -1.88 -3.94 52.95
C ASN A 8 -2.42 -3.06 51.81
N PRO A 9 -1.79 -3.17 50.64
CA PRO A 9 -2.49 -3.13 49.37
C PRO A 9 -2.62 -4.55 48.79
N SER A 10 -3.86 -5.02 48.79
CA SER A 10 -4.56 -5.73 47.72
C SER A 10 -3.72 -6.39 46.60
N ASN A 11 -3.88 -7.71 46.49
CA ASN A 11 -3.56 -8.51 45.32
C ASN A 11 -4.23 -7.94 44.07
N LEU A 12 -3.47 -7.27 43.21
CA LEU A 12 -3.84 -7.08 41.81
C LEU A 12 -3.23 -8.23 41.02
N ILE A 13 -4.01 -9.28 40.78
CA ILE A 13 -3.67 -10.29 39.77
C ILE A 13 -3.79 -9.57 38.43
N ILE A 14 -2.66 -9.07 37.92
CA ILE A 14 -2.55 -8.64 36.53
C ILE A 14 -2.58 -9.94 35.72
N GLY A 15 -3.74 -10.24 35.13
CA GLY A 15 -3.86 -11.27 34.12
C GLY A 15 -2.98 -10.87 32.95
N ALA A 16 -1.78 -11.42 32.88
CA ALA A 16 -0.94 -11.36 31.70
C ALA A 16 -1.62 -12.20 30.62
N THR A 17 -2.44 -11.56 29.79
CA THR A 17 -2.87 -12.13 28.52
C THR A 17 -1.61 -12.29 27.68
N PHE A 18 -1.07 -13.50 27.62
CA PHE A 18 -0.08 -13.88 26.63
C PHE A 18 -0.75 -13.79 25.26
N ILE A 19 -0.53 -12.67 24.57
CA ILE A 19 -0.79 -12.58 23.15
C ILE A 19 0.23 -13.49 22.49
N LEU A 20 -0.24 -14.66 22.06
CA LEU A 20 0.53 -15.57 21.24
C LEU A 20 0.78 -14.85 19.90
N LEU A 21 1.92 -14.17 19.79
CA LEU A 21 2.43 -13.69 18.52
C LEU A 21 2.64 -14.93 17.65
N GLY A 22 1.73 -15.19 16.72
CA GLY A 22 1.92 -16.20 15.70
C GLY A 22 3.23 -15.89 15.00
N THR A 23 4.23 -16.75 15.18
CA THR A 23 5.47 -16.67 14.40
C THR A 23 5.07 -16.97 12.97
N ALA A 24 4.96 -15.93 12.13
CA ALA A 24 4.97 -16.11 10.70
C ALA A 24 6.20 -16.98 10.39
N ALA A 25 6.01 -18.08 9.67
CA ALA A 25 7.12 -18.88 9.21
C ALA A 25 8.12 -17.95 8.51
N PRO A 26 9.44 -18.11 8.72
CA PRO A 26 10.41 -17.34 7.96
C PRO A 26 10.10 -17.57 6.48
N SER A 27 9.87 -16.49 5.73
CA SER A 27 9.74 -16.54 4.28
C SER A 27 11.00 -17.21 3.75
N ALA A 28 10.84 -18.33 3.05
CA ALA A 28 11.98 -19.00 2.43
C ALA A 28 12.49 -18.08 1.32
N ALA A 29 13.73 -17.62 1.46
CA ALA A 29 14.35 -16.69 0.54
C ALA A 29 14.61 -17.37 -0.81
N THR A 30 13.95 -16.89 -1.88
CA THR A 30 14.19 -17.29 -3.29
C THR A 30 15.68 -17.29 -3.66
N THR A 31 16.14 -18.32 -4.36
CA THR A 31 17.51 -18.44 -4.87
C THR A 31 17.48 -18.29 -6.38
N LEU A 32 18.33 -17.41 -6.93
CA LEU A 32 18.47 -17.24 -8.38
C LEU A 32 19.46 -18.23 -9.01
N THR A 33 19.21 -18.59 -10.26
CA THR A 33 20.05 -19.48 -11.07
C THR A 33 20.96 -18.68 -12.00
N GLY A 34 22.26 -18.70 -11.74
CA GLY A 34 23.27 -18.15 -12.65
C GLY A 34 23.03 -16.69 -13.05
N PHE A 35 23.84 -16.19 -13.99
CA PHE A 35 23.76 -14.81 -14.52
C PHE A 35 23.34 -14.78 -16.00
N GLN A 36 22.70 -15.86 -16.45
CA GLN A 36 22.31 -16.04 -17.84
C GLN A 36 20.90 -16.61 -17.86
N THR A 37 19.95 -15.80 -18.29
CA THR A 37 18.60 -16.25 -18.62
C THR A 37 18.41 -16.06 -20.11
N VAL A 38 18.09 -17.16 -20.79
CA VAL A 38 17.82 -17.12 -22.23
C VAL A 38 16.34 -17.30 -22.53
N GLY A 39 15.95 -17.02 -23.79
CA GLY A 39 14.57 -17.07 -24.26
C GLY A 39 13.83 -18.37 -23.92
N SER A 40 14.53 -19.50 -23.96
CA SER A 40 13.96 -20.81 -23.66
C SER A 40 13.71 -21.08 -22.17
N ASP A 41 14.40 -20.37 -21.27
CA ASP A 41 14.31 -20.59 -19.83
C ASP A 41 13.05 -19.97 -19.23
N MET A 42 12.51 -18.96 -19.91
CA MET A 42 11.37 -18.18 -19.44
C MET A 42 10.00 -18.82 -19.79
N ALA A 43 9.99 -20.14 -20.02
CA ALA A 43 8.78 -20.86 -20.38
C ALA A 43 7.72 -20.74 -19.27
N GLY A 44 6.51 -20.31 -19.64
CA GLY A 44 5.39 -20.16 -18.71
C GLY A 44 5.07 -18.72 -18.33
N MET A 45 5.95 -17.73 -18.60
CA MET A 45 5.59 -16.30 -18.40
C MET A 45 4.29 -15.95 -19.11
N GLN A 46 3.57 -14.95 -18.59
CA GLN A 46 2.30 -14.51 -19.17
C GLN A 46 2.46 -13.12 -19.79
N ILE A 47 2.26 -13.04 -21.10
CA ILE A 47 2.35 -11.77 -21.85
C ILE A 47 0.95 -11.30 -22.18
N THR A 48 0.59 -10.10 -21.72
CA THR A 48 -0.71 -9.50 -21.98
C THR A 48 -0.56 -8.22 -22.80
N VAL A 49 -1.31 -8.15 -23.90
CA VAL A 49 -1.42 -6.96 -24.75
C VAL A 49 -2.82 -6.38 -24.57
N ASN A 50 -2.89 -5.13 -24.12
CA ASN A 50 -4.14 -4.37 -24.03
C ASN A 50 -4.25 -3.44 -25.23
N PHE A 51 -5.43 -3.36 -25.83
CA PHE A 51 -5.71 -2.55 -27.01
C PHE A 51 -6.60 -1.36 -26.68
N PHE A 52 -6.57 -0.33 -27.52
CA PHE A 52 -7.36 0.89 -27.33
C PHE A 52 -8.87 0.72 -27.50
N ASP A 53 -9.33 -0.39 -28.08
CA ASP A 53 -10.76 -0.72 -28.14
C ASP A 53 -11.27 -1.32 -26.81
N GLY A 54 -10.41 -1.44 -25.80
CA GLY A 54 -10.72 -2.03 -24.50
C GLY A 54 -10.58 -3.55 -24.45
N THR A 55 -10.22 -4.20 -25.56
CA THR A 55 -9.94 -5.64 -25.58
C THR A 55 -8.52 -5.94 -25.11
N SER A 56 -8.28 -7.18 -24.71
CA SER A 56 -6.94 -7.66 -24.35
C SER A 56 -6.73 -9.09 -24.86
N GLN A 57 -5.46 -9.45 -25.04
CA GLN A 57 -5.04 -10.81 -25.31
C GLN A 57 -3.89 -11.19 -24.40
N THR A 58 -3.96 -12.38 -23.80
CA THR A 58 -2.88 -12.96 -23.00
C THR A 58 -2.40 -14.24 -23.66
N SER A 59 -1.09 -14.44 -23.72
CA SER A 59 -0.46 -15.64 -24.24
C SER A 59 0.69 -16.07 -23.35
N SER A 60 0.87 -17.38 -23.19
CA SER A 60 1.99 -17.95 -22.45
C SER A 60 3.25 -17.91 -23.29
N TRP A 61 4.37 -17.64 -22.65
CA TRP A 61 5.69 -17.72 -23.25
C TRP A 61 6.11 -19.17 -23.43
N LEU A 62 6.57 -19.52 -24.62
CA LEU A 62 7.02 -20.86 -24.97
C LEU A 62 8.42 -20.82 -25.58
N PRO A 63 9.25 -21.86 -25.36
CA PRO A 63 10.49 -22.02 -26.10
C PRO A 63 10.22 -22.14 -27.60
N THR A 64 10.98 -21.41 -28.40
CA THR A 64 10.94 -21.43 -29.87
C THR A 64 12.25 -21.94 -30.48
N GLY A 65 13.29 -22.09 -29.66
CA GLY A 65 14.60 -22.60 -30.04
C GLY A 65 15.42 -22.97 -28.79
N GLY A 66 16.68 -23.37 -28.98
CA GLY A 66 17.55 -23.79 -27.87
C GLY A 66 17.91 -22.68 -26.88
N GLU A 67 17.88 -21.42 -27.32
CA GLU A 67 18.09 -20.22 -26.47
C GLU A 67 17.01 -19.16 -26.74
N SER A 68 15.92 -19.53 -27.40
CA SER A 68 14.92 -18.60 -27.91
C SER A 68 13.55 -18.95 -27.37
N GLY A 69 12.74 -17.94 -27.13
CA GLY A 69 11.35 -18.09 -26.75
C GLY A 69 10.50 -16.91 -27.18
N GLY A 70 9.20 -17.05 -26.99
CA GLY A 70 8.28 -15.97 -27.25
C GLY A 70 6.83 -16.28 -26.89
N ALA A 71 6.02 -15.23 -26.87
CA ALA A 71 4.57 -15.29 -26.79
C ALA A 71 3.96 -14.67 -28.05
N PHE A 72 2.90 -15.29 -28.54
CA PHE A 72 2.29 -14.94 -29.82
C PHE A 72 0.78 -14.83 -29.66
N GLY A 73 0.19 -13.84 -30.35
CA GLY A 73 -1.26 -13.66 -30.42
C GLY A 73 -1.69 -13.14 -31.78
N THR A 74 -2.90 -12.57 -31.85
CA THR A 74 -3.45 -12.12 -33.13
C THR A 74 -2.77 -10.82 -33.56
N GLY A 75 -1.84 -10.93 -34.51
CA GLY A 75 -1.12 -9.79 -35.07
C GLY A 75 -0.06 -9.20 -34.15
N TRP A 76 0.26 -9.84 -33.02
CA TRP A 76 1.40 -9.45 -32.17
C TRP A 76 2.30 -10.65 -31.83
N SER A 77 3.57 -10.35 -31.56
CA SER A 77 4.53 -11.28 -30.99
C SER A 77 5.49 -10.54 -30.07
N LEU A 78 5.87 -11.16 -28.96
CA LEU A 78 7.02 -10.77 -28.15
C LEU A 78 8.01 -11.94 -28.16
N THR A 79 9.24 -11.70 -28.58
CA THR A 79 10.27 -12.76 -28.68
C THR A 79 11.58 -12.29 -28.06
N GLN A 80 12.36 -13.23 -27.53
CA GLN A 80 13.70 -13.00 -27.03
C GLN A 80 14.57 -14.22 -27.40
N SER A 81 15.84 -13.97 -27.75
CA SER A 81 16.80 -15.01 -28.08
C SER A 81 18.17 -14.71 -27.50
N GLY A 82 18.83 -15.70 -26.92
CA GLY A 82 20.13 -15.57 -26.27
C GLY A 82 20.00 -14.96 -24.86
N ASN A 83 21.12 -14.55 -24.25
CA ASN A 83 21.10 -13.97 -22.91
C ASN A 83 20.47 -12.57 -22.88
N THR A 84 19.65 -12.28 -21.87
CA THR A 84 19.03 -10.96 -21.63
C THR A 84 19.99 -9.91 -21.07
N PHE A 85 21.05 -10.33 -20.38
CA PHE A 85 22.01 -9.40 -19.79
C PHE A 85 22.89 -8.72 -20.86
N GLY A 86 22.86 -7.38 -20.87
CA GLY A 86 23.91 -6.50 -21.41
C GLY A 86 24.26 -6.58 -22.90
N SER A 87 23.55 -7.36 -23.71
CA SER A 87 23.88 -7.54 -25.13
C SER A 87 22.89 -6.80 -26.04
N PHE A 88 23.31 -5.65 -26.58
CA PHE A 88 22.60 -4.98 -27.69
C PHE A 88 22.39 -5.88 -28.92
N ASN A 89 23.08 -7.02 -28.99
CA ASN A 89 22.94 -7.98 -30.07
C ASN A 89 21.70 -8.88 -29.92
N ASN A 90 21.10 -8.95 -28.72
CA ASN A 90 19.99 -9.86 -28.39
C ASN A 90 18.78 -9.13 -27.77
N PRO A 91 18.25 -8.05 -28.39
CA PRO A 91 17.13 -7.32 -27.81
C PRO A 91 15.86 -8.17 -27.82
N TRP A 92 15.00 -7.93 -26.83
CA TRP A 92 13.60 -8.31 -26.90
C TRP A 92 12.96 -7.63 -28.11
N SER A 93 12.13 -8.37 -28.85
CA SER A 93 11.47 -7.88 -30.04
C SER A 93 9.95 -7.97 -29.87
N PHE A 94 9.31 -6.81 -29.76
CA PHE A 94 7.86 -6.69 -29.78
C PHE A 94 7.40 -6.21 -31.15
N ASN A 95 6.59 -7.01 -31.83
CA ASN A 95 6.04 -6.69 -33.14
C ASN A 95 4.52 -6.69 -33.07
N TYR A 96 3.89 -5.66 -33.65
CA TYR A 96 2.45 -5.59 -33.83
C TYR A 96 2.07 -5.11 -35.23
N THR A 97 1.32 -5.95 -35.94
CA THR A 97 0.83 -5.74 -37.31
C THR A 97 -0.70 -5.68 -37.40
N GLY A 98 -1.40 -5.73 -36.26
CA GLY A 98 -2.85 -5.64 -36.20
C GLY A 98 -3.41 -4.28 -36.61
N THR A 99 -4.72 -4.22 -36.85
CA THR A 99 -5.44 -3.03 -37.33
C THR A 99 -5.78 -2.03 -36.24
N ASN A 100 -5.91 -2.48 -34.99
CA ASN A 100 -6.07 -1.60 -33.83
C ASN A 100 -4.70 -1.01 -33.43
N THR A 101 -4.59 -0.49 -32.21
CA THR A 101 -3.37 0.04 -31.60
C THR A 101 -3.21 -0.55 -30.20
N VAL A 102 -1.97 -0.82 -29.82
CA VAL A 102 -1.62 -1.33 -28.49
C VAL A 102 -1.59 -0.17 -27.49
N ALA A 103 -2.34 -0.30 -26.40
CA ALA A 103 -2.33 0.63 -25.27
C ALA A 103 -1.29 0.24 -24.22
N ALA A 104 -1.12 -1.06 -23.97
CA ALA A 104 -0.13 -1.55 -23.03
C ALA A 104 0.41 -2.93 -23.40
N LEU A 105 1.67 -3.16 -23.05
CA LEU A 105 2.31 -4.47 -23.01
C LEU A 105 2.67 -4.77 -21.56
N ILE A 106 2.12 -5.84 -21.00
CA ILE A 106 2.36 -6.30 -19.64
C ILE A 106 3.07 -7.65 -19.71
N ILE A 107 4.24 -7.74 -19.09
CA ILE A 107 5.07 -8.94 -19.03
C ILE A 107 5.08 -9.41 -17.58
N ASP A 108 4.39 -10.53 -17.30
CA ASP A 108 4.36 -11.16 -15.98
C ASP A 108 5.28 -12.38 -15.99
N THR A 109 6.40 -12.28 -15.27
CA THR A 109 7.51 -13.22 -15.36
C THR A 109 7.42 -14.34 -14.34
N ILE A 110 6.65 -14.14 -13.25
CA ILE A 110 6.57 -15.07 -12.11
C ILE A 110 6.12 -16.47 -12.53
N PRO A 111 5.09 -16.65 -13.39
CA PRO A 111 4.68 -17.99 -13.82
C PRO A 111 5.76 -18.74 -14.60
N GLY A 112 6.73 -18.03 -15.19
CA GLY A 112 7.89 -18.62 -15.86
C GLY A 112 9.09 -18.86 -14.94
N ASN A 113 8.92 -18.66 -13.63
CA ASN A 113 10.01 -18.68 -12.66
C ASN A 113 11.12 -17.66 -12.99
N THR A 114 10.75 -16.53 -13.59
CA THR A 114 11.64 -15.47 -14.07
C THR A 114 11.39 -14.18 -13.30
N VAL A 115 12.40 -13.34 -13.17
CA VAL A 115 12.33 -11.98 -12.61
C VAL A 115 12.98 -11.01 -13.58
N PHE A 116 12.58 -9.76 -13.55
CA PHE A 116 13.39 -8.67 -14.06
C PHE A 116 14.42 -8.26 -13.01
N ASP A 117 15.69 -8.17 -13.40
CA ASP A 117 16.75 -7.55 -12.60
C ASP A 117 17.05 -6.16 -13.13
N ILE A 118 16.87 -5.15 -12.29
CA ILE A 118 17.22 -3.77 -12.60
C ILE A 118 18.35 -3.33 -11.69
N LEU A 119 19.31 -2.57 -12.22
CA LEU A 119 20.29 -1.88 -11.40
C LEU A 119 19.79 -0.46 -11.11
N PRO A 120 19.10 -0.21 -9.97
CA PRO A 120 18.54 1.11 -9.68
C PRO A 120 19.64 2.16 -9.42
N ASP A 121 20.79 1.72 -8.89
CA ASP A 121 21.96 2.55 -8.63
C ASP A 121 23.23 1.87 -9.17
N LEU A 122 23.82 2.41 -10.23
CA LEU A 122 25.08 1.93 -10.84
C LEU A 122 26.27 1.77 -9.87
N ASN A 123 26.16 2.28 -8.64
CA ASN A 123 27.17 2.22 -7.57
C ASN A 123 26.57 1.93 -6.17
N GLY A 124 25.34 1.42 -6.09
CA GLY A 124 24.67 1.15 -4.82
C GLY A 124 25.07 -0.20 -4.20
N PRO A 125 25.17 -0.34 -2.87
CA PRO A 125 25.53 -1.61 -2.21
C PRO A 125 24.39 -2.66 -2.21
N PHE A 126 23.35 -2.46 -3.02
CA PHE A 126 22.05 -3.15 -2.94
C PHE A 126 21.78 -4.02 -4.16
N GLN A 127 22.72 -4.90 -4.52
CA GLN A 127 22.47 -5.97 -5.48
C GLN A 127 22.03 -7.24 -4.77
N THR A 128 21.04 -7.91 -5.32
CA THR A 128 20.58 -9.20 -4.82
C THR A 128 21.66 -10.26 -5.08
N PRO A 129 22.09 -11.02 -4.04
CA PRO A 129 23.08 -12.07 -4.25
C PRO A 129 22.63 -13.08 -5.31
N GLY A 130 23.47 -13.26 -6.33
CA GLY A 130 23.20 -14.20 -7.43
C GLY A 130 22.54 -13.60 -8.67
N SER A 131 22.27 -12.28 -8.73
CA SER A 131 21.66 -11.62 -9.90
C SER A 131 22.64 -10.88 -10.83
N ALA A 132 23.91 -10.68 -10.43
CA ALA A 132 24.87 -9.79 -11.12
C ALA A 132 24.36 -8.33 -11.21
N ASP A 133 24.86 -7.58 -12.21
CA ASP A 133 24.43 -6.21 -12.47
C ASP A 133 23.17 -6.23 -13.34
N GLY A 134 21.98 -5.88 -12.81
CA GLY A 134 20.78 -5.80 -13.65
C GLY A 134 20.82 -4.67 -14.70
N TRP A 135 19.94 -4.72 -15.71
CA TRP A 135 19.77 -3.64 -16.69
C TRP A 135 18.33 -3.13 -16.74
N HIS A 136 18.18 -1.81 -16.65
CA HIS A 136 16.89 -1.16 -16.82
C HIS A 136 16.35 -1.29 -18.25
N PHE A 137 15.04 -1.12 -18.39
CA PHE A 137 14.40 -1.05 -19.70
C PHE A 137 15.02 0.04 -20.57
N GLN A 138 15.50 -0.33 -21.75
CA GLN A 138 15.99 0.62 -22.75
C GLN A 138 15.48 0.26 -24.14
N THR A 139 14.85 1.20 -24.83
CA THR A 139 14.52 1.02 -26.26
C THR A 139 15.79 1.06 -27.09
N VAL A 140 16.01 0.03 -27.91
CA VAL A 140 17.14 -0.10 -28.84
C VAL A 140 16.75 0.39 -30.24
N PHE A 141 15.57 0.01 -30.71
CA PHE A 141 15.04 0.45 -32.00
C PHE A 141 13.50 0.51 -31.98
N GLY A 142 12.93 1.21 -32.95
CA GLY A 142 11.49 1.45 -33.02
C GLY A 142 11.05 2.57 -32.08
N VAL A 143 9.73 2.66 -31.86
CA VAL A 143 9.13 3.67 -30.98
C VAL A 143 8.85 3.03 -29.62
N GLY A 144 9.54 3.53 -28.58
CA GLY A 144 9.36 3.10 -27.19
C GLY A 144 8.01 3.51 -26.58
N PRO A 145 7.73 3.09 -25.33
CA PRO A 145 6.56 3.54 -24.58
C PRO A 145 6.55 5.06 -24.39
N THR A 146 5.36 5.66 -24.33
CA THR A 146 5.21 7.11 -24.08
C THR A 146 5.28 7.46 -22.60
N ARG A 147 5.06 6.48 -21.72
CA ARG A 147 5.24 6.61 -20.28
C ARG A 147 6.53 5.92 -19.84
N ALA A 148 7.01 6.31 -18.66
CA ALA A 148 8.10 5.60 -18.01
C ALA A 148 7.71 4.12 -17.83
N PRO A 149 8.61 3.17 -18.17
CA PRO A 149 8.40 1.75 -17.88
C PRO A 149 8.14 1.52 -16.39
N GLU A 150 7.14 0.71 -16.07
CA GLU A 150 6.75 0.43 -14.69
C GLU A 150 7.15 -0.99 -14.28
N TYR A 151 8.09 -1.08 -13.34
CA TYR A 151 8.43 -2.33 -12.66
C TYR A 151 7.54 -2.49 -11.41
N SER A 152 6.97 -3.69 -11.22
CA SER A 152 6.04 -3.97 -10.12
C SER A 152 6.17 -5.41 -9.64
N VAL A 153 5.49 -5.71 -8.52
CA VAL A 153 5.56 -7.01 -7.83
C VAL A 153 6.99 -7.32 -7.35
N PRO A 154 7.48 -6.63 -6.30
CA PRO A 154 8.82 -6.87 -5.77
C PRO A 154 8.96 -8.32 -5.31
N ILE A 155 10.15 -8.90 -5.48
CA ILE A 155 10.46 -10.29 -5.13
C ILE A 155 11.08 -10.39 -3.73
N ASP A 156 10.83 -11.49 -3.01
CA ASP A 156 11.13 -11.61 -1.57
C ASP A 156 12.61 -11.39 -1.19
N ILE A 157 13.53 -11.82 -2.04
CA ILE A 157 14.98 -11.63 -1.85
C ILE A 157 15.51 -10.31 -2.40
N SER A 158 14.64 -9.52 -3.04
CA SER A 158 15.08 -8.34 -3.73
C SER A 158 15.59 -7.30 -2.74
N ARG A 159 16.75 -6.73 -3.06
CA ARG A 159 17.28 -5.55 -2.37
C ARG A 159 16.58 -4.26 -2.86
N GLY A 160 15.49 -4.40 -3.63
CA GLY A 160 14.77 -3.32 -4.31
C GLY A 160 14.97 -3.30 -5.83
N ASP A 161 15.61 -4.32 -6.37
CA ASP A 161 16.14 -4.46 -7.74
C ASP A 161 15.43 -5.57 -8.56
N LEU A 162 14.81 -6.55 -7.91
CA LEU A 162 14.09 -7.64 -8.60
C LEU A 162 12.57 -7.46 -8.58
N PHE A 163 11.97 -7.62 -9.77
CA PHE A 163 10.55 -7.41 -10.00
C PHE A 163 9.93 -8.52 -10.86
N GLY A 164 8.74 -8.97 -10.49
CA GLY A 164 8.01 -10.01 -11.22
C GLY A 164 7.21 -9.50 -12.43
N ARG A 165 7.18 -8.18 -12.66
CA ARG A 165 6.40 -7.59 -13.75
C ARG A 165 6.98 -6.30 -14.30
N LEU A 166 6.98 -6.19 -15.62
CA LEU A 166 7.25 -4.97 -16.38
C LEU A 166 6.00 -4.57 -17.18
N SER A 167 5.60 -3.31 -17.08
CA SER A 167 4.48 -2.74 -17.81
C SER A 167 4.93 -1.56 -18.67
N LEU A 168 4.58 -1.59 -19.96
CA LEU A 168 4.89 -0.57 -20.94
C LEU A 168 3.58 0.04 -21.46
N PHE A 169 3.50 1.36 -21.54
CA PHE A 169 2.27 2.08 -21.88
C PHE A 169 2.47 3.07 -23.03
N TRP A 170 1.47 3.15 -23.90
CA TRP A 170 1.40 4.10 -25.01
C TRP A 170 0.09 4.88 -24.97
N ASP A 171 0.15 6.19 -24.77
CA ASP A 171 -1.01 7.08 -24.66
C ASP A 171 -1.73 7.31 -26.00
N THR A 172 -1.00 7.15 -27.11
CA THR A 172 -1.51 7.35 -28.47
C THR A 172 -1.52 6.08 -29.30
N GLY A 173 -1.27 4.92 -28.68
CA GLY A 173 -1.20 3.65 -29.39
C GLY A 173 0.18 3.31 -29.95
N PHE A 174 0.53 2.02 -29.89
CA PHE A 174 1.70 1.45 -30.56
C PHE A 174 1.29 0.55 -31.74
N ARG A 175 2.07 0.66 -32.83
CA ARG A 175 2.06 -0.24 -34.00
C ARG A 175 3.46 -0.35 -34.57
N GLY A 176 3.77 -1.50 -35.16
CA GLY A 176 5.06 -1.77 -35.78
C GLY A 176 5.97 -2.58 -34.86
N LEU A 177 7.27 -2.35 -35.00
CA LEU A 177 8.32 -3.15 -34.39
C LEU A 177 9.09 -2.30 -33.38
N MET A 178 9.32 -2.85 -32.19
CA MET A 178 10.15 -2.27 -31.13
C MET A 178 11.16 -3.32 -30.63
N GLY A 179 12.41 -2.89 -30.52
CA GLY A 179 13.47 -3.64 -29.87
C GLY A 179 13.79 -2.99 -28.53
N PHE A 180 13.92 -3.77 -27.46
CA PHE A 180 14.32 -3.24 -26.15
C PHE A 180 15.23 -4.19 -25.38
N LEU A 181 15.99 -3.63 -24.45
CA LEU A 181 16.73 -4.35 -23.43
C LEU A 181 15.90 -4.35 -22.15
N ALA A 182 15.90 -5.49 -21.47
CA ALA A 182 15.43 -5.66 -20.11
C ALA A 182 16.10 -6.94 -19.62
N ASP A 183 16.80 -6.85 -18.51
CA ASP A 183 17.49 -8.02 -17.98
C ASP A 183 16.55 -8.90 -17.16
N THR A 184 16.80 -10.20 -17.21
CA THR A 184 16.04 -11.19 -16.47
C THR A 184 16.92 -12.24 -15.85
N ASP A 185 16.53 -12.67 -14.67
CA ASP A 185 17.08 -13.82 -13.98
C ASP A 185 15.99 -14.88 -13.75
N SER A 186 16.40 -16.09 -13.40
CA SER A 186 15.48 -17.18 -13.09
C SER A 186 15.66 -17.68 -11.66
N GLY A 187 14.57 -18.10 -11.03
CA GLY A 187 14.63 -18.84 -9.77
C GLY A 187 15.08 -20.29 -10.00
N THR A 188 15.37 -21.01 -8.93
CA THR A 188 15.67 -22.45 -9.03
C THR A 188 14.40 -23.29 -9.05
N ALA A 189 14.50 -24.56 -9.47
CA ALA A 189 13.38 -25.51 -9.40
C ALA A 189 12.95 -25.86 -7.95
N PHE A 190 13.87 -25.73 -6.99
CA PHE A 190 13.61 -26.05 -5.58
C PHE A 190 13.17 -24.82 -4.77
N ASP A 191 13.28 -23.65 -5.37
CA ASP A 191 13.05 -22.37 -4.72
C ASP A 191 12.62 -21.34 -5.77
N PRO A 192 11.34 -21.41 -6.19
CA PRO A 192 10.83 -20.62 -7.29
C PRO A 192 10.64 -19.14 -6.88
N VAL A 193 10.59 -18.28 -7.89
CA VAL A 193 10.28 -16.86 -7.77
C VAL A 193 8.94 -16.66 -7.08
N GLN A 194 8.93 -15.87 -6.01
CA GLN A 194 7.71 -15.52 -5.28
C GLN A 194 7.65 -14.01 -5.02
N PRO A 195 6.45 -13.39 -5.11
CA PRO A 195 6.24 -12.04 -4.63
C PRO A 195 6.64 -11.88 -3.18
N ARG A 196 7.21 -10.72 -2.84
CA ARG A 196 7.44 -10.32 -1.47
C ARG A 196 6.11 -10.28 -0.72
N ASN A 197 6.03 -11.02 0.38
CA ASN A 197 4.86 -10.98 1.25
C ASN A 197 4.72 -9.56 1.82
N PRO A 198 3.51 -8.94 1.77
CA PRO A 198 3.31 -7.67 2.41
C PRO A 198 3.57 -7.80 3.92
N PRO A 199 4.12 -6.78 4.58
CA PRO A 199 4.25 -6.81 6.02
C PRO A 199 2.86 -7.01 6.65
N PRO A 200 2.75 -7.76 7.76
CA PRO A 200 1.48 -7.90 8.46
C PRO A 200 0.95 -6.50 8.80
N PRO A 201 -0.37 -6.29 8.72
CA PRO A 201 -0.95 -4.99 9.07
C PRO A 201 -0.55 -4.63 10.51
N PRO A 202 -0.33 -3.33 10.81
CA PRO A 202 -0.07 -2.91 12.18
C PRO A 202 -1.23 -3.38 13.06
N PRO A 203 -0.98 -3.73 14.33
CA PRO A 203 -2.05 -4.01 15.25
C PRO A 203 -3.02 -2.82 15.30
N PRO A 204 -4.34 -3.05 15.46
CA PRO A 204 -5.28 -1.96 15.59
C PRO A 204 -4.85 -1.05 16.76
N PRO A 205 -5.07 0.27 16.67
CA PRO A 205 -4.77 1.17 17.77
C PRO A 205 -5.53 0.72 19.02
N PRO A 206 -4.97 0.91 20.23
CA PRO A 206 -5.69 0.64 21.45
C PRO A 206 -7.00 1.44 21.46
N PRO A 207 -8.10 0.89 22.03
CA PRO A 207 -9.34 1.64 22.16
C PRO A 207 -9.08 2.95 22.91
N PRO A 208 -9.79 4.04 22.58
CA PRO A 208 -9.65 5.31 23.28
C PRO A 208 -9.95 5.11 24.77
N PRO A 209 -9.28 5.87 25.67
CA PRO A 209 -9.62 5.82 27.08
C PRO A 209 -11.10 6.19 27.28
N PRO A 210 -11.79 5.61 28.28
CA PRO A 210 -13.16 5.99 28.57
C PRO A 210 -13.25 7.51 28.83
N PRO A 211 -14.36 8.16 28.45
CA PRO A 211 -14.53 9.58 28.70
C PRO A 211 -14.42 9.87 30.20
N PRO A 212 -13.89 11.05 30.59
CA PRO A 212 -13.85 11.44 31.99
C PRO A 212 -15.26 11.43 32.58
N PRO A 213 -15.42 11.12 33.89
CA PRO A 213 -16.71 11.21 34.54
C PRO A 213 -17.27 12.64 34.41
N PRO A 214 -18.61 12.79 34.32
CA PRO A 214 -19.23 14.11 34.24
C PRO A 214 -18.87 14.96 35.47
N PRO A 215 -18.75 16.29 35.32
CA PRO A 215 -18.50 17.16 36.45
C PRO A 215 -19.63 17.04 37.49
N PRO A 216 -19.34 17.24 38.79
CA PRO A 216 -20.38 17.25 39.81
C PRO A 216 -21.43 18.34 39.51
N PRO A 217 -22.70 18.11 39.88
CA PRO A 217 -23.75 19.11 39.69
C PRO A 217 -23.42 20.41 40.45
N PRO A 218 -23.84 21.58 39.93
CA PRO A 218 -23.64 22.84 40.62
C PRO A 218 -24.36 22.84 41.99
N PRO A 219 -23.85 23.58 42.98
CA PRO A 219 -24.52 23.71 44.26
C PRO A 219 -25.91 24.34 44.09
N PRO A 220 -26.89 23.98 44.95
CA PRO A 220 -28.23 24.56 44.89
C PRO A 220 -28.19 26.08 45.10
N PRO A 221 -29.12 26.83 44.48
CA PRO A 221 -29.21 28.27 44.68
C PRO A 221 -29.49 28.61 46.15
N PRO A 222 -29.02 29.78 46.64
CA PRO A 222 -29.34 30.24 47.98
C PRO A 222 -30.85 30.44 48.15
N PRO A 223 -31.38 30.25 49.38
CA PRO A 223 -32.80 30.47 49.66
C PRO A 223 -33.19 31.94 49.42
N PRO A 224 -34.45 32.21 49.01
CA PRO A 224 -34.93 33.57 48.80
C PRO A 224 -34.90 34.37 50.12
N PRO A 225 -34.71 35.71 50.04
CA PRO A 225 -34.77 36.56 51.22
C PRO A 225 -36.17 36.52 51.86
N PRO A 226 -36.27 36.71 53.19
CA PRO A 226 -37.55 36.77 53.89
C PRO A 226 -38.42 37.94 53.39
N PRO A 227 -39.75 37.80 53.41
CA PRO A 227 -40.66 38.87 53.00
C PRO A 227 -40.54 40.10 53.92
N PRO A 228 -40.79 41.31 53.39
CA PRO A 228 -40.80 42.53 54.19
C PRO A 228 -41.93 42.50 55.24
N PRO A 229 -41.76 43.18 56.38
CA PRO A 229 -42.80 43.29 57.40
C PRO A 229 -44.04 44.05 56.88
N PRO A 230 -45.25 43.73 57.39
CA PRO A 230 -46.47 44.41 56.99
C PRO A 230 -46.47 45.90 57.41
N PRO A 231 -47.16 46.77 56.65
CA PRO A 231 -47.28 48.18 56.98
C PRO A 231 -48.11 48.40 58.28
N PRO A 232 -47.85 49.48 59.03
CA PRO A 232 -48.63 49.83 60.22
C PRO A 232 -50.07 50.22 59.87
N PRO A 233 -51.04 49.99 60.77
CA PRO A 233 -52.44 50.35 60.57
C PRO A 233 -52.67 51.87 60.52
N PRO A 234 -53.69 52.34 59.79
CA PRO A 234 -54.03 53.76 59.69
C PRO A 234 -54.62 54.34 61.00
N PRO A 235 -54.44 55.65 61.27
CA PRO A 235 -55.00 56.32 62.43
C PRO A 235 -56.53 56.52 62.34
N PRO A 236 -57.25 56.59 63.48
CA PRO A 236 -58.70 56.76 63.52
C PRO A 236 -59.16 58.19 63.13
N PRO A 237 -60.34 58.36 62.51
CA PRO A 237 -60.87 59.65 62.08
C PRO A 237 -61.38 60.53 63.24
N HIS A 238 -61.07 61.83 63.20
CA HIS A 238 -61.56 62.82 64.16
C HIS A 238 -63.04 63.18 63.93
N THR A 239 -63.87 63.03 64.96
CA THR A 239 -65.28 63.48 65.00
C THR A 239 -65.36 65.00 65.19
N LEU A 240 -65.87 65.71 64.17
CA LEU A 240 -66.25 67.13 64.26
C LEU A 240 -67.70 67.23 64.78
N PHE A 241 -67.92 67.93 65.89
CA PHE A 241 -69.26 68.34 66.33
C PHE A 241 -69.51 69.83 66.01
N PRO A 242 -70.72 70.19 65.51
CA PRO A 242 -71.04 71.54 65.06
C PRO A 242 -71.62 72.46 66.14
N THR A 243 -71.26 73.75 66.02
CA THR A 243 -71.98 75.01 66.29
C THR A 243 -73.15 75.06 67.29
N SER A 244 -73.15 76.07 68.18
CA SER A 244 -74.32 76.95 68.35
C SER A 244 -74.00 78.31 69.00
N PRO A 245 -74.84 79.35 68.77
CA PRO A 245 -74.54 80.76 69.03
C PRO A 245 -75.23 81.38 70.28
N LEU A 246 -74.70 82.54 70.72
CA LEU A 246 -75.27 83.76 71.38
C LEU A 246 -76.50 83.66 72.31
N PRO A 247 -76.56 84.44 73.43
CA PRO A 247 -77.10 85.82 73.36
C PRO A 247 -76.64 86.77 74.52
N PRO A 248 -77.32 87.90 74.77
CA PRO A 248 -77.57 89.08 73.93
C PRO A 248 -76.49 90.18 74.06
#